data_AF-A0A2M9D754-F1
#
_entry.id   AF-A0A2M9D754-F1
#
_cell.length_a   1.000
_cell.length_b   1.000
_cell.length_c   1.000
_cell.angle_alpha   90.00
_cell.angle_beta   90.00
_cell.angle_gamma   90.00
#
_symmetry.space_group_name_H-M   'P 1'
#
loop_
_entity.id
_entity.type
_entity.pdbx_description
1 polymer ?
#
loop_
_entity_poly.entity_id
_entity_poly.type
_entity_poly.pdbx_seq_one_letter_code
_entity_poly.pdbx_strand_id
1 'polypeptide(L)'
;MNDPRTQPQYQVRFGFGRAQAHELSDGADVVVWADALADGSTPAPELPGELSVLSAGTGAATAVAGWVIAQQELKGDRFTVAVIAAGNADGGFAVDDLLAAGAIVDALADAGIDYISPEAASAVAAFTGLKSAHNHLLSASTAGQQLIQDAGRGALDAAIASNSAASFAIVQHSRQLVRE
;
A
#
# COMPACT_ATOMS: atom_id res chain seq x y z
N MET A 1 -13.41 -18.68 -9.38
CA MET A 1 -12.68 -19.87 -8.93
C MET A 1 -11.86 -19.42 -7.74
N ASN A 2 -12.00 -20.03 -6.56
CA ASN A 2 -11.27 -19.61 -5.34
C ASN A 2 -9.80 -20.03 -5.44
N ASP A 3 -9.00 -19.30 -6.22
CA ASP A 3 -7.55 -19.47 -6.25
C ASP A 3 -6.97 -18.96 -4.93
N PRO A 4 -6.30 -19.78 -4.11
CA PRO A 4 -5.74 -19.34 -2.83
C PRO A 4 -4.74 -18.18 -2.98
N ARG A 5 -4.10 -18.03 -4.15
CA ARG A 5 -3.16 -16.94 -4.43
C ARG A 5 -3.83 -15.56 -4.38
N THR A 6 -5.14 -15.48 -4.61
CA THR A 6 -5.89 -14.22 -4.53
C THR A 6 -6.43 -13.93 -3.13
N GLN A 7 -6.10 -14.77 -2.14
CA GLN A 7 -6.50 -14.59 -0.73
C GLN A 7 -8.02 -14.35 -0.55
N PRO A 8 -8.90 -15.10 -1.26
CA PRO A 8 -10.30 -14.68 -1.48
C PRO A 8 -11.14 -14.61 -0.20
N GLN A 9 -10.73 -15.32 0.85
CA GLN A 9 -11.42 -15.32 2.13
C GLN A 9 -11.13 -14.08 2.97
N TYR A 10 -10.00 -13.40 2.77
CA TYR A 10 -9.55 -12.28 3.61
C TYR A 10 -10.07 -10.93 3.11
N GLN A 11 -10.31 -10.02 4.06
CA GLN A 11 -10.82 -8.68 3.78
C GLN A 11 -9.67 -7.77 3.44
N VAL A 12 -8.57 -7.90 4.19
CA VAL A 12 -7.30 -7.28 3.85
C VAL A 12 -6.37 -8.34 3.29
N ARG A 13 -6.00 -8.14 2.04
CA ARG A 13 -5.08 -8.99 1.29
C ARG A 13 -3.77 -8.26 1.10
N PHE A 14 -2.68 -9.00 0.88
CA PHE A 14 -1.36 -8.41 0.71
C PHE A 14 -0.55 -9.08 -0.40
N GLY A 15 0.20 -8.27 -1.15
CA GLY A 15 1.15 -8.75 -2.15
C GLY A 15 2.26 -7.73 -2.45
N PHE A 16 3.18 -8.13 -3.33
CA PHE A 16 4.27 -7.33 -3.86
C PHE A 16 4.15 -7.14 -5.37
N GLY A 17 4.41 -5.91 -5.79
CA GLY A 17 4.61 -5.57 -7.18
C GLY A 17 3.39 -5.70 -8.08
N ARG A 18 3.60 -5.34 -9.34
CA ARG A 18 2.55 -5.24 -10.35
C ARG A 18 1.84 -6.56 -10.62
N ALA A 19 2.56 -7.68 -10.62
CA ALA A 19 1.97 -8.98 -10.88
C ALA A 19 0.91 -9.34 -9.83
N GLN A 20 1.24 -9.20 -8.54
CA GLN A 20 0.28 -9.48 -7.47
C GLN A 20 -0.81 -8.41 -7.37
N ALA A 21 -0.55 -7.16 -7.77
CA ALA A 21 -1.62 -6.16 -7.91
C ALA A 21 -2.70 -6.63 -8.90
N HIS A 22 -2.30 -7.16 -10.07
CA HIS A 22 -3.26 -7.72 -11.03
C HIS A 22 -3.98 -8.94 -10.46
N GLU A 23 -3.28 -9.86 -9.81
CA GLU A 23 -3.91 -11.07 -9.24
C GLU A 23 -4.89 -10.74 -8.11
N LEU A 24 -4.51 -9.85 -7.18
CA LEU A 24 -5.29 -9.50 -5.99
C LEU A 24 -6.39 -8.49 -6.26
N SER A 25 -6.34 -7.78 -7.39
CA SER A 25 -7.44 -6.91 -7.84
C SER A 25 -8.73 -7.67 -8.10
N ASP A 26 -8.67 -8.96 -8.42
CA ASP A 26 -9.87 -9.78 -8.62
C ASP A 26 -10.63 -9.94 -7.28
N GLY A 27 -11.83 -9.37 -7.23
CA GLY A 27 -12.66 -9.34 -6.04
C GLY A 27 -12.18 -8.41 -4.92
N ALA A 28 -11.29 -7.45 -5.22
CA ALA A 28 -11.01 -6.32 -4.34
C ALA A 28 -11.87 -5.10 -4.73
N ASP A 29 -12.31 -4.33 -3.74
CA ASP A 29 -13.01 -3.06 -3.95
C ASP A 29 -12.04 -1.89 -4.10
N VAL A 30 -10.86 -2.00 -3.49
CA VAL A 30 -9.75 -1.05 -3.61
C VAL A 30 -8.41 -1.76 -3.62
N VAL A 31 -7.47 -1.20 -4.36
CA VAL A 31 -6.04 -1.52 -4.26
C VAL A 31 -5.31 -0.34 -3.64
N VAL A 32 -4.52 -0.59 -2.61
CA VAL A 32 -3.62 0.42 -2.02
C VAL A 32 -2.20 0.08 -2.42
N TRP A 33 -1.66 0.83 -3.37
CA TRP A 33 -0.26 0.79 -3.78
C TRP A 33 0.60 1.53 -2.74
N ALA A 34 1.30 0.76 -1.93
CA ALA A 34 2.21 1.26 -0.91
C ALA A 34 3.59 1.48 -1.52
N ASP A 35 3.92 2.74 -1.78
CA ASP A 35 5.20 3.20 -2.33
C ASP A 35 5.78 4.25 -1.38
N ALA A 36 6.82 3.87 -0.65
CA ALA A 36 7.38 4.70 0.40
C ALA A 36 8.25 5.83 -0.16
N LEU A 37 8.97 5.62 -1.27
CA LEU A 37 9.82 6.65 -1.85
C LEU A 37 9.07 7.54 -2.84
N ALA A 38 8.06 6.99 -3.51
CA ALA A 38 7.24 7.67 -4.52
C ALA A 38 8.09 8.44 -5.55
N ASP A 39 9.25 7.88 -5.90
CA ASP A 39 10.23 8.49 -6.80
C ASP A 39 9.91 8.23 -8.28
N GLY A 40 8.85 7.48 -8.55
CA GLY A 40 8.39 7.12 -9.88
C GLY A 40 9.08 5.90 -10.48
N SER A 41 9.95 5.21 -9.74
CA SER A 41 10.61 3.98 -10.20
C SER A 41 9.64 2.80 -10.33
N THR A 42 8.60 2.77 -9.49
CA THR A 42 7.57 1.72 -9.47
C THR A 42 6.16 2.33 -9.48
N PRO A 43 5.72 2.92 -10.61
CA PRO A 43 4.41 3.54 -10.68
C PRO A 43 3.30 2.50 -10.50
N ALA A 44 2.23 2.90 -9.79
CA ALA A 44 1.04 2.09 -9.62
C ALA A 44 0.50 1.62 -10.98
N PRO A 45 0.18 0.33 -11.15
CA PRO A 45 -0.34 -0.17 -12.41
C PRO A 45 -1.79 0.28 -12.63
N GLU A 46 -2.18 0.44 -13.89
CA GLU A 46 -3.59 0.47 -14.26
C GLU A 46 -4.16 -0.95 -14.11
N LEU A 47 -5.24 -1.07 -13.35
CA LEU A 47 -5.85 -2.36 -13.00
C LEU A 47 -7.24 -2.47 -13.65
N PRO A 48 -7.60 -3.66 -14.18
CA PRO A 48 -8.94 -3.86 -14.74
C PRO A 48 -10.01 -3.88 -13.66
N GLY A 49 -11.25 -3.53 -14.03
CA GLY A 49 -12.42 -3.65 -13.15
C GLY A 49 -12.92 -2.31 -12.59
N GLU A 50 -13.93 -2.41 -11.73
CA GLU A 50 -14.59 -1.25 -11.09
C GLU A 50 -14.02 -1.00 -9.69
N LEU A 51 -12.72 -0.77 -9.60
CA LEU A 51 -12.02 -0.49 -8.34
C LEU A 51 -11.27 0.84 -8.40
N SER A 52 -10.97 1.38 -7.23
CA SER A 52 -10.05 2.50 -7.06
C SER A 52 -8.64 2.01 -6.73
N VAL A 53 -7.62 2.72 -7.23
CA VAL A 53 -6.23 2.52 -6.84
C VAL A 53 -5.76 3.75 -6.07
N LEU A 54 -5.32 3.53 -4.83
CA LEU A 54 -4.71 4.56 -3.98
C LEU A 54 -3.19 4.41 -4.03
N SER A 55 -2.45 5.51 -4.08
CA SER A 55 -1.01 5.54 -3.85
C SER A 55 -0.72 6.23 -2.52
N ALA A 56 0.00 5.56 -1.63
CA ALA A 56 0.19 6.01 -0.26
C ALA A 56 1.55 5.62 0.34
N GLY A 57 2.16 6.54 1.07
CA GLY A 57 3.29 6.28 1.98
C GLY A 57 2.83 5.98 3.41
N THR A 58 3.79 5.82 4.32
CA THR A 58 3.53 5.41 5.72
C THR A 58 2.66 6.43 6.49
N GLY A 59 2.87 7.72 6.27
CA GLY A 59 2.15 8.81 6.96
C GLY A 59 0.67 8.90 6.60
N ALA A 60 0.28 8.36 5.44
CA ALA A 60 -1.10 8.38 4.96
C ALA A 60 -1.95 7.23 5.50
N ALA A 61 -1.38 6.29 6.27
CA ALA A 61 -2.03 5.06 6.72
C ALA A 61 -3.40 5.32 7.40
N THR A 62 -3.48 6.26 8.35
CA THR A 62 -4.74 6.62 9.01
C THR A 62 -5.74 7.25 8.05
N ALA A 63 -5.29 8.06 7.09
CA ALA A 63 -6.17 8.68 6.10
C ALA A 63 -6.74 7.63 5.14
N VAL A 64 -5.92 6.66 4.71
CA VAL A 64 -6.35 5.51 3.91
C VAL A 64 -7.39 4.70 4.67
N ALA A 65 -7.15 4.36 5.94
CA ALA A 65 -8.09 3.62 6.76
C ALA A 65 -9.43 4.36 6.91
N GLY A 66 -9.40 5.67 7.18
CA GLY A 66 -10.61 6.50 7.25
C GLY A 66 -11.39 6.53 5.95
N TRP A 67 -10.70 6.61 4.80
CA TRP A 67 -11.34 6.53 3.49
C TRP A 67 -11.99 5.16 3.26
N VAL A 68 -11.31 4.06 3.60
CA VAL A 68 -11.84 2.70 3.47
C VAL A 68 -13.10 2.50 4.31
N ILE A 69 -13.12 2.98 5.56
CA ILE A 69 -14.31 2.92 6.41
C ILE A 69 -15.48 3.66 5.76
N ALA A 70 -15.26 4.87 5.26
CA ALA A 70 -16.30 5.63 4.58
C ALA A 70 -16.83 4.89 3.34
N GLN A 71 -15.95 4.26 2.55
CA GLN A 71 -16.39 3.47 1.39
C GLN A 71 -17.16 2.20 1.80
N GLN A 72 -16.76 1.54 2.88
CA GLN A 72 -17.48 0.39 3.40
C GLN A 72 -18.89 0.75 3.86
N GLU A 73 -19.04 1.85 4.60
CA GLU A 73 -20.34 2.37 5.03
C GLU A 73 -21.24 2.69 3.83
N LEU A 74 -20.68 3.32 2.80
CA LEU A 74 -21.39 3.63 1.55
C LEU A 74 -21.81 2.36 0.79
N LYS A 75 -20.94 1.35 0.75
CA LYS A 75 -21.23 0.07 0.09
C LYS A 75 -22.32 -0.71 0.82
N GLY A 76 -22.39 -0.60 2.16
CA GLY A 76 -23.34 -1.34 2.99
C GLY A 76 -23.08 -2.85 3.03
N ASP A 77 -21.89 -3.28 2.63
CA ASP A 77 -21.40 -4.66 2.63
C ASP A 77 -19.88 -4.64 2.85
N ARG A 78 -19.27 -5.81 3.05
CA ARG A 78 -17.84 -5.98 3.25
C ARG A 78 -17.04 -5.31 2.13
N PHE A 79 -16.10 -4.45 2.53
CA PHE A 79 -15.20 -3.75 1.61
C PHE A 79 -13.81 -4.41 1.63
N THR A 80 -13.43 -5.03 0.52
CA THR A 80 -12.20 -5.81 0.39
C THR A 80 -11.06 -4.91 -0.10
N VAL A 81 -9.95 -4.94 0.63
CA VAL A 81 -8.76 -4.12 0.42
C VAL A 81 -7.58 -5.00 0.04
N ALA A 82 -6.97 -4.75 -1.10
CA ALA A 82 -5.69 -5.35 -1.46
C ALA A 82 -4.57 -4.32 -1.26
N VAL A 83 -3.72 -4.51 -0.24
CA VAL A 83 -2.54 -3.66 -0.01
C VAL A 83 -1.35 -4.27 -0.75
N ILE A 84 -0.75 -3.52 -1.65
CA ILE A 84 0.35 -3.98 -2.49
C ILE A 84 1.59 -3.15 -2.18
N ALA A 85 2.63 -3.76 -1.64
CA ALA A 85 3.94 -3.12 -1.58
C ALA A 85 4.48 -2.98 -3.01
N ALA A 86 4.86 -1.77 -3.41
CA ALA A 86 5.26 -1.47 -4.79
C ALA A 86 6.43 -2.34 -5.24
N GLY A 87 7.38 -2.57 -4.33
CA GLY A 87 8.50 -3.46 -4.54
C GLY A 87 9.60 -2.79 -5.35
N ASN A 88 10.60 -3.57 -5.76
CA ASN A 88 11.59 -3.08 -6.71
C ASN A 88 11.04 -3.09 -8.15
N ALA A 89 11.82 -2.61 -9.13
CA ALA A 89 11.43 -2.56 -10.54
C ALA A 89 11.00 -3.91 -11.15
N ASP A 90 11.47 -5.03 -10.58
CA ASP A 90 11.10 -6.38 -11.00
C ASP A 90 9.87 -6.93 -10.24
N GLY A 91 9.27 -6.12 -9.36
CA GLY A 91 8.16 -6.50 -8.48
C GLY A 91 8.58 -7.35 -7.28
N GLY A 92 9.88 -7.38 -6.96
CA GLY A 92 10.44 -8.11 -5.84
C GLY A 92 10.39 -7.34 -4.52
N PHE A 93 10.94 -7.94 -3.47
CA PHE A 93 10.98 -7.37 -2.13
C PHE A 93 11.66 -5.99 -2.08
N ALA A 94 10.99 -5.01 -1.49
CA ALA A 94 11.52 -3.73 -1.03
C ALA A 94 11.10 -3.52 0.43
N VAL A 95 12.08 -3.25 1.30
CA VAL A 95 11.83 -3.16 2.75
C VAL A 95 11.04 -1.90 3.11
N ASP A 96 11.34 -0.79 2.45
CA ASP A 96 10.66 0.49 2.62
C ASP A 96 9.16 0.40 2.26
N ASP A 97 8.82 -0.19 1.12
CA ASP A 97 7.42 -0.44 0.73
C ASP A 97 6.70 -1.47 1.61
N LEU A 98 7.40 -2.51 2.07
CA LEU A 98 6.84 -3.47 3.04
C LEU A 98 6.41 -2.74 4.32
N LEU A 99 7.25 -1.82 4.81
CA LEU A 99 6.95 -1.05 6.02
C LEU A 99 5.81 -0.06 5.80
N ALA A 100 5.74 0.59 4.64
CA ALA A 100 4.60 1.44 4.27
C ALA A 100 3.30 0.62 4.22
N ALA A 101 3.31 -0.53 3.56
CA ALA A 101 2.16 -1.44 3.52
C ALA A 101 1.76 -1.94 4.92
N GLY A 102 2.75 -2.33 5.74
CA GLY A 102 2.52 -2.76 7.12
C GLY A 102 1.84 -1.69 7.96
N ALA A 103 2.23 -0.41 7.82
CA ALA A 103 1.58 0.70 8.49
C ALA A 103 0.12 0.89 8.05
N ILE A 104 -0.15 0.75 6.75
CA ILE A 104 -1.50 0.85 6.20
C ILE A 104 -2.38 -0.28 6.74
N VAL A 105 -1.89 -1.52 6.76
CA VAL A 105 -2.63 -2.67 7.32
C VAL A 105 -2.85 -2.51 8.83
N ASP A 106 -1.85 -2.03 9.58
CA ASP A 106 -1.96 -1.75 11.02
C ASP A 106 -3.09 -0.72 11.28
N ALA A 107 -3.12 0.36 10.50
CA ALA A 107 -4.17 1.38 10.58
C ALA A 107 -5.56 0.87 10.17
N LEU A 108 -5.64 -0.03 9.18
CA LEU A 108 -6.90 -0.70 8.80
C LEU A 108 -7.44 -1.56 9.94
N ALA A 109 -6.56 -2.33 10.59
CA ALA A 109 -6.93 -3.16 11.74
C ALA A 109 -7.40 -2.30 12.92
N ASP A 110 -6.68 -1.22 13.23
CA ASP A 110 -7.07 -0.24 14.26
C ASP A 110 -8.45 0.41 13.99
N ALA A 111 -8.80 0.58 12.70
CA ALA A 111 -10.10 1.10 12.27
C ALA A 111 -11.23 0.04 12.26
N GLY A 112 -10.92 -1.23 12.53
CA GLY A 112 -11.89 -2.33 12.57
C GLY A 112 -12.00 -3.17 11.29
N ILE A 113 -11.07 -3.01 10.34
CA ILE A 113 -10.92 -3.86 9.15
C ILE A 113 -9.83 -4.91 9.44
N ASP A 114 -10.14 -5.89 10.27
CA ASP A 114 -9.16 -6.74 10.96
C ASP A 114 -9.10 -8.19 10.44
N TYR A 115 -9.94 -8.59 9.49
CA TYR A 115 -9.85 -9.91 8.87
C TYR A 115 -8.77 -9.95 7.78
N ILE A 116 -7.52 -9.99 8.22
CA ILE A 116 -6.31 -9.88 7.40
C ILE A 116 -5.71 -11.24 7.03
N SER A 117 -5.01 -11.32 5.90
CA SER A 117 -4.26 -12.50 5.48
C SER A 117 -2.97 -12.70 6.31
N PRO A 118 -2.40 -13.93 6.36
CA PRO A 118 -1.09 -14.17 6.99
C PRO A 118 0.03 -13.32 6.40
N GLU A 119 -0.03 -13.04 5.09
CA GLU A 119 0.92 -12.18 4.40
C GLU A 119 0.79 -10.72 4.89
N ALA A 120 -0.44 -10.22 5.04
CA ALA A 120 -0.71 -8.90 5.60
C ALA A 120 -0.26 -8.80 7.07
N ALA A 121 -0.52 -9.82 7.89
CA ALA A 121 -0.08 -9.90 9.28
C ALA A 121 1.46 -9.86 9.40
N SER A 122 2.17 -10.48 8.46
CA SER A 122 3.63 -10.46 8.41
C SER A 122 4.17 -9.05 8.13
N ALA A 123 3.51 -8.28 7.26
CA ALA A 123 3.85 -6.88 7.01
C ALA A 123 3.62 -6.00 8.25
N VAL A 124 2.50 -6.19 8.96
CA VAL A 124 2.21 -5.48 10.22
C VAL A 124 3.28 -5.78 11.28
N ALA A 125 3.68 -7.04 11.42
CA ALA A 125 4.72 -7.44 12.38
C ALA A 125 6.07 -6.77 12.05
N ALA A 126 6.45 -6.71 10.77
CA ALA A 126 7.64 -6.02 10.32
C ALA A 126 7.57 -4.51 10.62
N PHE A 127 6.47 -3.85 10.27
CA PHE A 127 6.26 -2.43 10.58
C PHE A 127 6.32 -2.17 12.09
N THR A 128 5.59 -2.92 12.89
CA THR A 128 5.56 -2.72 14.35
C THR A 128 6.93 -2.89 14.99
N GLY A 129 7.72 -3.87 14.55
CA GLY A 129 9.08 -4.10 15.06
C GLY A 129 10.09 -3.04 14.64
N LEU A 130 9.84 -2.33 13.54
CA LEU A 130 10.82 -1.45 12.89
C LEU A 130 10.43 0.03 12.83
N LYS A 131 9.17 0.39 13.15
CA LYS A 131 8.62 1.75 13.00
C LYS A 131 9.41 2.84 13.72
N SER A 132 10.08 2.53 14.84
CA SER A 132 10.93 3.49 15.56
C SER A 132 12.19 3.90 14.79
N ALA A 133 12.62 3.10 13.81
CA ALA A 133 13.80 3.33 12.98
C ALA A 133 13.46 3.63 11.51
N HIS A 134 12.19 3.88 11.18
CA HIS A 134 11.69 3.94 9.80
C HIS A 134 12.49 4.87 8.87
N ASN A 135 12.80 6.09 9.31
CA ASN A 135 13.57 7.04 8.49
C ASN A 135 15.02 6.57 8.25
N HIS A 136 15.63 5.92 9.24
CA HIS A 136 16.96 5.33 9.06
C HIS A 136 16.91 4.16 8.08
N LEU A 137 15.86 3.34 8.15
CA LEU A 137 15.65 2.22 7.23
C LEU A 137 15.45 2.69 5.79
N LEU A 138 14.64 3.73 5.57
CA LEU A 138 14.49 4.37 4.24
C LEU A 138 15.85 4.83 3.69
N SER A 139 16.69 5.44 4.52
CA SER A 139 18.01 5.88 4.07
C SER A 139 19.00 4.75 3.82
N ALA A 140 18.83 3.60 4.48
CA ALA A 140 19.73 2.46 4.39
C ALA A 140 19.24 1.38 3.40
N SER A 141 18.00 1.47 2.93
CA SER A 141 17.42 0.49 2.02
C SER A 141 18.09 0.54 0.65
N THR A 142 17.98 -0.56 -0.10
CA THR A 142 18.49 -0.63 -1.47
C THR A 142 17.90 0.49 -2.33
N ALA A 143 16.59 0.72 -2.25
CA ALA A 143 15.91 1.76 -3.01
C ALA A 143 16.37 3.16 -2.58
N GLY A 144 16.51 3.42 -1.28
CA GLY A 144 17.03 4.70 -0.78
C GLY A 144 18.48 4.97 -1.19
N GLN A 145 19.34 3.95 -1.19
CA GLN A 145 20.72 4.06 -1.66
C GLN A 145 20.79 4.27 -3.18
N GLN A 146 19.93 3.62 -3.96
CA GLN A 146 19.81 3.85 -5.39
C GLN A 146 19.36 5.28 -5.68
N LEU A 147 18.33 5.78 -4.98
CA LEU A 147 17.87 7.16 -5.11
C LEU A 147 18.97 8.19 -4.79
N ILE A 148 19.80 7.93 -3.77
CA ILE A 148 20.97 8.76 -3.48
C ILE A 148 21.98 8.73 -4.64
N GLN A 149 22.24 7.56 -5.22
CA GLN A 149 23.19 7.41 -6.33
C GLN A 149 22.69 8.13 -7.59
N ASP A 150 21.40 8.05 -7.88
CA ASP A 150 20.81 8.54 -9.13
C ASP A 150 20.44 10.03 -9.06
N ALA A 151 19.91 10.49 -7.93
CA ALA A 151 19.34 11.83 -7.78
C ALA A 151 19.90 12.63 -6.60
N GLY A 152 20.82 12.04 -5.82
CA GLY A 152 21.50 12.70 -4.71
C GLY A 152 20.70 12.69 -3.40
N ARG A 153 21.38 13.08 -2.31
CA ARG A 153 20.80 13.04 -0.96
C ARG A 153 19.54 13.88 -0.79
N GLY A 154 19.45 15.02 -1.48
CA GLY A 154 18.27 15.89 -1.42
C GLY A 154 17.00 15.23 -1.95
N ALA A 155 17.10 14.33 -2.94
CA ALA A 155 15.95 13.58 -3.44
C ALA A 155 15.42 12.60 -2.38
N LEU A 156 16.31 11.91 -1.68
CA LEU A 156 15.92 11.03 -0.57
C LEU A 156 15.26 11.83 0.58
N ASP A 157 15.78 12.99 0.94
CA ASP A 157 15.19 13.79 2.01
C ASP A 157 13.77 14.28 1.63
N ALA A 158 13.53 14.59 0.35
CA ALA A 158 12.21 14.90 -0.17
C ALA A 158 11.27 13.67 -0.15
N ALA A 159 11.77 12.49 -0.52
CA ALA A 159 11.03 11.24 -0.45
C ALA A 159 10.64 10.89 1.00
N ILE A 160 11.54 11.06 1.97
CA ILE A 160 11.23 10.87 3.41
C ILE A 160 10.12 11.83 3.87
N ALA A 161 10.17 13.09 3.45
CA ALA A 161 9.12 14.05 3.77
C ALA A 161 7.77 13.65 3.15
N SER A 162 7.77 13.26 1.86
CA SER A 162 6.58 12.76 1.14
C SER A 162 5.99 11.53 1.83
N ASN A 163 6.81 10.55 2.19
CA ASN A 163 6.40 9.34 2.89
C ASN A 163 5.68 9.62 4.21
N SER A 164 6.07 10.68 4.91
CA SER A 164 5.48 11.09 6.19
C SER A 164 4.21 11.94 6.06
N ALA A 165 3.82 12.33 4.84
CA ALA A 165 2.64 13.15 4.60
C ALA A 165 1.36 12.37 4.95
N ALA A 166 0.40 13.06 5.59
CA ALA A 166 -0.89 12.50 5.99
C ALA A 166 -1.93 12.43 4.84
N SER A 167 -1.46 12.39 3.59
CA SER A 167 -2.30 12.42 2.40
C SER A 167 -1.89 11.33 1.43
N PHE A 168 -2.86 10.69 0.79
CA PHE A 168 -2.68 9.75 -0.32
C PHE A 168 -3.25 10.33 -1.62
N ALA A 169 -2.91 9.72 -2.75
CA ALA A 169 -3.48 10.06 -4.05
C ALA A 169 -4.40 8.94 -4.56
N ILE A 170 -5.53 9.29 -5.19
CA ILE A 170 -6.32 8.34 -5.99
C ILE A 170 -5.76 8.40 -7.40
N VAL A 171 -5.08 7.34 -7.84
CA VAL A 171 -4.42 7.27 -9.15
C VAL A 171 -5.26 6.56 -10.21
N GLN A 172 -6.30 5.85 -9.77
CA GLN A 172 -7.36 5.30 -10.62
C GLN A 172 -8.68 5.42 -9.88
N HIS A 173 -9.70 5.98 -10.54
CA HIS A 173 -11.04 6.10 -9.99
C HIS A 173 -11.91 4.94 -10.48
N SER A 174 -12.67 4.31 -9.57
CA SER A 174 -13.78 3.47 -9.99
C SER A 174 -14.84 4.33 -10.68
N ARG A 175 -15.47 3.82 -11.74
CA ARG A 175 -16.46 4.58 -12.51
C ARG A 175 -17.82 4.73 -11.80
N GLN A 176 -18.01 4.13 -10.63
CA GLN A 176 -19.26 4.16 -9.85
C GLN A 176 -19.16 4.83 -8.48
N LEU A 177 -17.97 5.03 -7.89
CA LEU A 177 -17.81 5.78 -6.64
C LEU A 177 -17.69 7.28 -6.95
N VAL A 178 -18.82 7.89 -7.33
CA VAL A 178 -18.93 9.35 -7.42
C VAL A 178 -19.64 9.85 -6.17
N ARG A 179 -18.88 10.41 -5.23
CA ARG A 179 -18.89 11.85 -4.92
C ARG A 179 -17.74 12.20 -3.98
N GLU A 180 -16.96 13.19 -4.40
CA GLU A 180 -16.03 13.98 -3.57
C GLU A 180 -16.76 14.64 -2.38
#